data_AF-A0A914D9U7-F1
#
_entry.id   AF-A0A914D9U7-F1
#
_cell.length_a   1.000
_cell.length_b   1.000
_cell.length_c   1.000
_cell.angle_alpha   90.00
_cell.angle_beta   90.00
_cell.angle_gamma   90.00
#
_symmetry.space_group_name_H-M   'P 1'
#
loop_
_entity.id
_entity.type
_entity.pdbx_description
1 polymer ?
#
loop_
_entity_poly.entity_id
_entity_poly.type
_entity_poly.pdbx_seq_one_letter_code
_entity_poly.pdbx_strand_id
1 'polypeptide(L)'
;MHCVFRAEVPHDAPNSSLPTPESTKFLALDLPLPDRKFLEPIDIPIEENAQMKLEYDPIWLAIMKNTDRFTEVTEKIIYLPSSASASTNERWDFRPTDEEIAEVGELFEHNFKIPENFRQTAPPHQPTDKRCCPPSLYYRNPQTMEFCQKLKIKDFNLLLCQVPGKTHFIGEPQYMIEQLATNPNEIHLDDK
;
A
#
# COMPACT_ATOMS: atom_id res chain seq x y z
N MET A 1 -10.83 -28.43 -11.64
CA MET A 1 -9.37 -28.26 -11.66
C MET A 1 -9.00 -27.56 -10.35
N HIS A 2 -8.40 -28.28 -9.42
CA HIS A 2 -7.98 -27.78 -8.10
C HIS A 2 -6.49 -27.54 -8.20
N CYS A 3 -6.04 -26.28 -8.27
CA CYS A 3 -4.65 -26.01 -8.59
C CYS A 3 -3.92 -25.53 -7.33
N VAL A 4 -3.47 -26.49 -6.52
CA VAL A 4 -2.22 -26.28 -5.78
C VAL A 4 -1.12 -26.77 -6.71
N PHE A 5 -0.32 -25.84 -7.23
CA PHE A 5 0.78 -26.15 -8.13
C PHE A 5 2.06 -25.59 -7.56
N ARG A 6 3.08 -26.45 -7.46
CA ARG A 6 4.43 -26.09 -7.05
C ARG A 6 5.37 -26.34 -8.20
N ALA A 7 6.20 -25.36 -8.52
CA ALA A 7 7.27 -25.52 -9.50
C ALA A 7 8.55 -24.93 -8.94
N GLU A 8 9.67 -25.49 -9.36
CA GLU A 8 10.99 -24.99 -9.06
C GLU A 8 11.71 -24.75 -10.38
N VAL A 9 12.16 -23.53 -10.60
CA VAL A 9 12.91 -23.14 -11.79
C VAL A 9 14.34 -22.85 -11.35
N PRO A 10 15.31 -23.70 -11.71
CA PRO A 10 16.71 -23.43 -11.43
C PRO A 10 17.22 -22.31 -12.34
N HIS A 11 18.09 -21.46 -11.82
CA HIS A 11 18.81 -20.43 -12.57
C HIS A 11 20.20 -20.94 -12.90
N ASP A 12 20.59 -20.83 -14.18
CA ASP A 12 21.95 -21.14 -14.61
C ASP A 12 22.88 -20.01 -14.16
N ALA A 13 23.58 -20.20 -13.04
CA ALA A 13 24.60 -19.27 -12.55
C ALA A 13 26.00 -19.87 -12.76
N PRO A 14 26.64 -19.67 -13.94
CA PRO A 14 27.94 -20.28 -14.25
C PRO A 14 29.07 -19.88 -13.30
N ASN A 15 28.89 -18.83 -12.47
CA ASN A 15 29.89 -18.30 -11.54
C ASN A 15 29.35 -18.05 -10.11
N SER A 16 28.26 -18.70 -9.69
CA SER A 16 27.71 -18.52 -8.33
C SER A 16 28.62 -19.16 -7.28
N SER A 17 29.11 -18.36 -6.33
CA SER A 17 29.83 -18.80 -5.12
C SER A 17 28.90 -19.24 -3.98
N LEU A 18 27.59 -19.25 -4.20
CA LEU A 18 26.60 -19.66 -3.20
C LEU A 18 26.48 -21.20 -3.12
N PRO A 19 26.30 -21.77 -1.91
CA PRO A 19 26.29 -23.21 -1.66
C PRO A 19 25.07 -23.95 -2.24
N THR A 20 24.04 -23.24 -2.69
CA THR A 20 22.86 -23.79 -3.34
C THR A 20 22.64 -23.10 -4.69
N PRO A 21 22.33 -23.84 -5.77
CA PRO A 21 21.96 -23.22 -7.03
C PRO A 21 20.76 -22.29 -6.80
N GLU A 22 20.84 -21.06 -7.30
CA GLU A 22 19.74 -20.12 -7.22
C GLU A 22 18.54 -20.75 -7.93
N SER A 23 17.41 -20.87 -7.24
CA SER A 23 16.17 -21.37 -7.83
C SER A 23 15.00 -20.51 -7.38
N THR A 24 14.02 -20.32 -8.28
CA THR A 24 12.74 -19.71 -7.92
C THR A 24 11.72 -20.80 -7.69
N LYS A 25 11.14 -20.85 -6.49
CA LYS A 25 10.03 -21.74 -6.14
C LYS A 25 8.70 -21.01 -6.33
N PHE A 26 7.91 -21.45 -7.29
CA PHE A 26 6.58 -20.94 -7.59
C PHE A 26 5.53 -21.74 -6.81
N LEU A 27 4.58 -21.03 -6.23
CA LEU A 27 3.42 -21.60 -5.56
C LEU A 27 2.14 -20.95 -6.08
N ALA A 28 1.21 -21.76 -6.61
CA ALA A 28 -0.13 -21.34 -6.97
C ALA A 28 -1.14 -21.88 -5.94
N LEU A 29 -2.03 -21.01 -5.47
CA LEU A 29 -3.11 -21.31 -4.52
C LEU A 29 -4.48 -21.07 -5.16
N ASP A 30 -5.51 -21.79 -4.70
CA ASP A 30 -6.89 -21.67 -5.18
C ASP A 30 -7.65 -20.55 -4.44
N LEU A 31 -8.83 -20.19 -4.95
CA LEU A 31 -9.73 -19.23 -4.32
C LEU A 31 -10.25 -19.77 -2.97
N PRO A 32 -10.53 -18.87 -2.00
CA PRO A 32 -11.07 -19.22 -0.68
C PRO A 32 -12.56 -19.59 -0.76
N LEU A 33 -12.87 -20.71 -1.44
CA LEU A 33 -14.22 -21.27 -1.53
C LEU A 33 -14.37 -22.44 -0.54
N PRO A 34 -15.62 -22.76 -0.14
CA PRO A 34 -15.89 -23.93 0.67
C PRO A 34 -15.23 -25.18 0.07
N ASP A 35 -14.68 -26.02 0.95
CA ASP A 35 -14.01 -27.29 0.62
C ASP A 35 -12.78 -27.18 -0.30
N ARG A 36 -12.15 -26.00 -0.39
CA ARG A 36 -10.90 -25.79 -1.13
C ARG A 36 -9.70 -25.53 -0.24
N LYS A 37 -8.53 -26.00 -0.68
CA LYS A 37 -7.24 -25.64 -0.08
C LYS A 37 -6.77 -24.31 -0.69
N PHE A 38 -6.83 -23.24 0.10
CA PHE A 38 -6.47 -21.88 -0.33
C PHE A 38 -5.37 -21.24 0.53
N LEU A 39 -4.90 -21.93 1.57
CA LEU A 39 -3.83 -21.48 2.47
C LEU A 39 -2.70 -22.51 2.49
N GLU A 40 -1.47 -22.02 2.39
CA GLU A 40 -0.25 -22.80 2.54
C GLU A 40 0.69 -22.04 3.49
N PRO A 41 1.03 -22.61 4.67
CA PRO A 41 2.06 -22.04 5.53
C PRO A 41 3.44 -22.25 4.90
N ILE A 42 4.27 -21.21 4.90
CA ILE A 42 5.66 -21.25 4.44
C ILE A 42 6.55 -20.98 5.64
N ASP A 43 7.41 -21.95 5.96
CA ASP A 43 8.40 -21.81 7.01
C ASP A 43 9.66 -21.15 6.44
N ILE A 44 9.96 -19.95 6.93
CA ILE A 44 11.15 -19.19 6.54
C ILE A 44 12.08 -19.17 7.75
N PRO A 45 13.32 -19.69 7.63
CA PRO A 45 14.28 -19.63 8.72
C PRO A 45 14.63 -18.16 9.00
N ILE A 46 14.57 -17.78 10.27
CA ILE A 46 14.92 -16.45 10.76
C ILE A 46 15.95 -16.58 11.89
N GLU A 47 16.70 -15.52 12.15
CA GLU A 47 17.60 -15.47 13.30
C GLU A 47 16.80 -15.52 14.63
N GLU A 48 17.37 -16.11 15.68
CA GLU A 48 16.68 -16.27 16.98
C GLU A 48 16.26 -14.93 17.62
N ASN A 49 17.01 -13.86 17.32
CA ASN A 49 16.78 -12.50 17.78
C ASN A 49 16.09 -11.61 16.72
N ALA A 50 15.59 -12.19 15.62
CA ALA A 50 14.90 -11.43 14.59
C ALA A 50 13.64 -10.74 15.15
N GLN A 51 13.46 -9.48 14.82
CA GLN A 51 12.32 -8.70 15.26
C GLN A 51 11.13 -8.90 14.33
N MET A 52 10.01 -9.39 14.88
CA MET A 52 8.75 -9.57 14.14
C MET A 52 7.98 -8.24 14.00
N LYS A 53 8.53 -7.30 13.23
CA LYS A 53 7.89 -6.00 12.95
C LYS A 53 7.83 -5.74 11.46
N LEU A 54 6.81 -4.98 11.05
CA LEU A 54 6.70 -4.48 9.69
C LEU A 54 7.43 -3.14 9.58
N GLU A 55 8.23 -3.02 8.53
CA GLU A 55 9.01 -1.83 8.19
C GLU A 55 8.82 -1.52 6.70
N TYR A 56 9.00 -0.26 6.33
CA TYR A 56 9.04 0.14 4.94
C TYR A 56 10.36 -0.28 4.31
N ASP A 57 10.30 -0.80 3.09
CA ASP A 57 11.50 -1.07 2.30
C ASP A 57 12.01 0.23 1.65
N PRO A 58 13.27 0.65 1.91
CA PRO A 58 13.82 1.90 1.36
C PRO A 58 13.89 1.92 -0.18
N ILE A 59 14.12 0.76 -0.80
CA ILE A 59 14.16 0.63 -2.27
C ILE A 59 12.77 0.89 -2.85
N TRP A 60 11.74 0.28 -2.27
CA TRP A 60 10.35 0.50 -2.64
C TRP A 60 9.93 1.97 -2.45
N LEU A 61 10.31 2.59 -1.33
CA LEU A 61 10.06 4.01 -1.08
C LEU A 61 10.74 4.92 -2.14
N ALA A 62 11.98 4.61 -2.53
CA ALA A 62 12.68 5.34 -3.58
C ALA A 62 12.01 5.16 -4.94
N ILE A 63 11.56 3.94 -5.28
CA ILE A 63 10.79 3.68 -6.51
C ILE A 63 9.48 4.49 -6.51
N MET A 64 8.74 4.48 -5.39
CA MET A 64 7.50 5.25 -5.23
C MET A 64 7.75 6.75 -5.47
N LYS A 65 8.84 7.29 -4.92
CA LYS A 65 9.22 8.69 -5.11
C LYS A 65 9.62 8.99 -6.56
N ASN A 66 10.46 8.15 -7.16
CA ASN A 66 10.95 8.29 -8.54
C ASN A 66 9.82 8.22 -9.59
N THR A 67 8.73 7.52 -9.27
CA THR A 67 7.58 7.30 -10.15
C THR A 67 6.38 8.19 -9.85
N ASP A 68 6.46 9.07 -8.83
CA ASP A 68 5.33 9.93 -8.40
C ASP A 68 4.76 10.82 -9.52
N ARG A 69 5.61 11.22 -10.47
CA ARG A 69 5.17 12.01 -11.63
C ARG A 69 4.09 11.32 -12.45
N PHE A 70 4.02 9.98 -12.44
CA PHE A 70 3.00 9.20 -13.14
C PHE A 70 1.69 9.04 -12.37
N THR A 71 1.66 9.46 -11.11
CA THR A 71 0.45 9.48 -10.29
C THR A 71 -0.43 10.64 -10.72
N GLU A 72 -1.35 10.37 -11.64
CA GLU A 72 -2.32 11.34 -12.15
C GLU A 72 -3.73 10.75 -12.24
N VAL A 73 -4.73 11.61 -12.04
CA VAL A 73 -6.15 11.24 -12.20
C VAL A 73 -6.68 11.94 -13.44
N THR A 74 -6.62 11.26 -14.58
CA THR A 74 -7.06 11.77 -15.88
C THR A 74 -7.70 10.65 -16.69
N GLU A 75 -8.63 11.00 -17.58
CA GLU A 75 -9.23 10.09 -18.55
C GLU A 75 -8.38 9.97 -19.83
N LYS A 76 -7.33 10.80 -19.95
CA LYS A 76 -6.43 10.80 -21.10
C LYS A 76 -5.49 9.60 -21.04
N ILE A 77 -5.15 9.09 -22.22
CA ILE A 77 -4.08 8.10 -22.36
C ILE A 77 -2.75 8.75 -21.97
N ILE A 78 -2.08 8.15 -20.99
CA ILE A 78 -0.72 8.51 -20.59
C ILE A 78 0.23 7.48 -21.19
N TYR A 79 1.24 7.95 -21.91
CA TYR A 79 2.33 7.10 -22.40
C TYR A 79 3.43 7.07 -21.34
N LEU A 80 3.73 5.88 -20.81
CA LEU A 80 4.83 5.69 -19.86
C LEU A 80 6.17 5.64 -20.61
N PRO A 81 7.27 6.08 -19.97
CA PRO A 81 8.59 5.93 -20.56
C PRO A 81 8.91 4.48 -20.85
N SER A 82 9.52 4.23 -22.00
CA SER A 82 9.91 2.90 -22.44
C SER A 82 11.28 2.94 -23.08
N SER A 83 12.05 1.86 -22.92
CA SER A 83 13.36 1.70 -23.56
C SER A 83 13.29 1.82 -25.09
N ALA A 84 12.14 1.48 -25.68
CA ALA A 84 11.90 1.61 -27.12
C ALA A 84 11.73 3.06 -27.59
N SER A 85 11.49 4.01 -26.68
CA SER A 85 11.31 5.44 -26.97
C SER A 85 12.60 6.24 -26.70
N ALA A 86 13.77 5.62 -26.88
CA ALA A 86 15.09 6.21 -26.62
C ALA A 86 15.36 7.56 -27.34
N SER A 87 14.52 7.97 -28.29
CA SER A 87 14.56 9.30 -28.91
C SER A 87 14.22 10.45 -27.96
N THR A 88 13.59 10.20 -26.81
CA THR A 88 13.11 11.27 -25.91
C THR A 88 14.09 11.68 -24.81
N ASN A 89 15.26 11.02 -24.71
CA ASN A 89 16.25 11.22 -23.62
C ASN A 89 15.63 11.16 -22.21
N GLU A 90 14.47 10.50 -22.08
CA GLU A 90 13.71 10.41 -20.84
C GLU A 90 14.14 9.18 -20.03
N ARG A 91 14.23 9.33 -18.70
CA ARG A 91 14.48 8.20 -17.80
C ARG A 91 13.34 7.17 -17.93
N TRP A 92 13.71 5.95 -18.30
CA TRP A 92 12.83 4.79 -18.40
C TRP A 92 13.15 3.70 -17.37
N ASP A 93 14.38 3.69 -16.85
CA ASP A 93 14.81 2.80 -15.78
C ASP A 93 14.69 3.51 -14.43
N PHE A 94 13.77 3.04 -13.59
CA PHE A 94 13.46 3.61 -12.28
C PHE A 94 14.04 2.78 -11.13
N ARG A 95 14.98 1.87 -11.41
CA ARG A 95 15.82 1.31 -10.35
C ARG A 95 16.48 2.48 -9.61
N PRO A 96 16.33 2.55 -8.27
CA PRO A 96 16.83 3.69 -7.52
C PRO A 96 18.34 3.64 -7.43
N THR A 97 18.99 4.80 -7.49
CA THR A 97 20.43 4.91 -7.21
C THR A 97 20.68 4.94 -5.71
N ASP A 98 21.93 4.74 -5.29
CA ASP A 98 22.31 4.80 -3.87
C ASP A 98 22.00 6.18 -3.25
N GLU A 99 22.13 7.25 -4.03
CA GLU A 99 21.78 8.61 -3.62
C GLU A 99 20.26 8.77 -3.38
N GLU A 100 19.43 8.17 -4.23
CA GLU A 100 17.97 8.22 -4.11
C GLU A 100 17.48 7.42 -2.89
N ILE A 101 18.13 6.29 -2.61
CA ILE A 101 17.88 5.51 -1.39
C ILE A 101 18.32 6.30 -0.15
N ALA A 102 19.49 6.96 -0.20
CA ALA A 102 19.99 7.79 0.89
C ALA A 102 19.06 8.99 1.17
N GLU A 103 18.54 9.65 0.13
CA GLU A 103 17.54 10.72 0.29
C GLU A 103 16.30 10.23 1.05
N VAL A 104 15.79 9.05 0.71
CA VAL A 104 14.69 8.42 1.43
C VAL A 104 15.05 8.10 2.87
N GLY A 105 16.27 7.64 3.13
CA GLY A 105 16.80 7.43 4.48
C GLY A 105 16.72 8.69 5.32
N GLU A 106 17.17 9.83 4.79
CA GLU A 106 17.07 11.11 5.48
C GLU A 106 15.61 11.56 5.71
N LEU A 107 14.71 11.35 4.73
CA LEU A 107 13.28 11.66 4.89
C LEU A 107 12.61 10.85 6.01
N PHE A 108 13.12 9.65 6.28
CA PHE A 108 12.60 8.74 7.31
C PHE A 108 13.43 8.74 8.59
N GLU A 109 14.45 9.61 8.70
CA GLU A 109 15.37 9.66 9.85
C GLU A 109 16.03 8.29 10.10
N HIS A 110 16.30 7.54 9.04
CA HIS A 110 16.79 6.15 9.07
C HIS A 110 15.94 5.21 9.93
N ASN A 111 14.65 5.56 10.12
CA ASN A 111 13.68 4.75 10.85
C ASN A 111 12.49 4.42 9.95
N PHE A 112 12.50 3.19 9.44
CA PHE A 112 11.49 2.68 8.54
C PHE A 112 10.35 1.94 9.24
N LYS A 113 10.27 1.98 10.57
CA LYS A 113 9.18 1.35 11.31
C LYS A 113 7.84 1.94 10.87
N ILE A 114 6.87 1.08 10.56
CA ILE A 114 5.50 1.52 10.27
C ILE A 114 4.88 2.11 11.56
N PRO A 115 4.32 3.33 11.51
CA PRO A 115 3.71 3.95 12.69
C PRO A 115 2.45 3.21 13.14
N GLU A 116 2.27 3.08 14.45
CA GLU A 116 1.08 2.48 15.08
C GLU A 116 -0.02 3.55 15.29
N ASN A 117 -0.34 4.31 14.23
CA ASN A 117 -1.29 5.43 14.23
C ASN A 117 -2.63 5.07 13.55
N PHE A 118 -3.01 3.78 13.57
CA PHE A 118 -4.25 3.34 12.94
C PHE A 118 -5.47 3.97 13.60
N ARG A 119 -6.44 4.40 12.78
CA ARG A 119 -7.69 5.02 13.22
C ARG A 119 -8.87 4.38 12.52
N GLN A 120 -10.00 4.32 13.22
CA GLN A 120 -11.24 3.89 12.61
C GLN A 120 -11.69 4.95 11.59
N THR A 121 -11.71 4.58 10.30
CA THR A 121 -12.12 5.47 9.21
C THR A 121 -13.57 5.26 8.82
N ALA A 122 -14.05 4.02 8.80
CA ALA A 122 -15.42 3.67 8.43
C ALA A 122 -16.29 3.40 9.68
N PRO A 123 -17.61 3.61 9.60
CA PRO A 123 -18.53 3.24 10.66
C PRO A 123 -18.53 1.72 10.91
N PRO A 124 -18.86 1.26 12.12
CA PRO A 124 -18.98 -0.16 12.42
C PRO A 124 -19.96 -0.86 11.48
N HIS A 125 -19.65 -2.10 11.08
CA HIS A 125 -20.53 -2.88 10.23
C HIS A 125 -21.88 -3.13 10.93
N GLN A 126 -22.97 -2.73 10.28
CA GLN A 126 -24.32 -3.05 10.72
C GLN A 126 -24.86 -4.23 9.89
N PRO A 127 -25.26 -5.35 10.54
CA PRO A 127 -25.80 -6.50 9.83
C PRO A 127 -27.21 -6.18 9.30
N THR A 128 -27.28 -5.73 8.05
CA THR A 128 -28.53 -5.50 7.32
C THR A 128 -28.72 -6.55 6.22
N ASP A 129 -29.95 -6.70 5.70
CA ASP A 129 -30.27 -7.70 4.68
C ASP A 129 -29.49 -7.39 3.38
N LYS A 130 -28.51 -8.23 3.06
CA LYS A 130 -27.43 -8.00 2.08
C LYS A 130 -27.89 -7.79 0.63
N ARG A 131 -29.18 -7.93 0.35
CA ARG A 131 -29.73 -7.97 -1.02
C ARG A 131 -29.90 -6.60 -1.65
N CYS A 132 -29.90 -5.51 -0.87
CA CYS A 132 -30.08 -4.14 -1.37
C CYS A 132 -29.17 -3.10 -0.67
N CYS A 133 -27.98 -3.47 -0.21
CA CYS A 133 -27.07 -2.49 0.38
C CYS A 133 -26.45 -1.62 -0.72
N PRO A 134 -26.46 -0.28 -0.59
CA PRO A 134 -25.72 0.59 -1.48
C PRO A 134 -24.21 0.32 -1.39
N PRO A 135 -23.42 0.68 -2.42
CA PRO A 135 -21.96 0.58 -2.34
C PRO A 135 -21.44 1.38 -1.13
N SER A 136 -20.43 0.84 -0.46
CA SER A 136 -19.82 1.51 0.67
C SER A 136 -19.17 2.83 0.24
N LEU A 137 -19.35 3.86 1.05
CA LEU A 137 -18.63 5.12 0.88
C LEU A 137 -17.13 4.90 1.09
N TYR A 138 -16.33 5.69 0.39
CA TYR A 138 -14.90 5.79 0.60
C TYR A 138 -14.60 6.74 1.77
N TYR A 139 -13.86 6.25 2.75
CA TYR A 139 -13.42 7.04 3.91
C TYR A 139 -11.90 7.23 3.84
N ARG A 140 -11.47 8.50 3.85
CA ARG A 140 -10.06 8.87 3.76
C ARG A 140 -9.26 8.35 4.95
N ASN A 141 -8.17 7.61 4.66
CA ASN A 141 -7.26 7.10 5.68
C ASN A 141 -6.20 8.15 6.07
N PRO A 142 -6.15 8.60 7.35
CA PRO A 142 -5.18 9.59 7.81
C PRO A 142 -3.74 9.05 7.77
N GLN A 143 -3.52 7.75 8.01
CA GLN A 143 -2.20 7.14 7.92
C GLN A 143 -1.63 7.20 6.50
N THR A 144 -2.48 7.00 5.47
CA THR A 144 -2.06 7.14 4.06
C THR A 144 -1.70 8.58 3.73
N MET A 145 -2.46 9.55 4.26
CA MET A 145 -2.19 10.98 4.07
C MET A 145 -0.84 11.37 4.68
N GLU A 146 -0.59 10.99 5.94
CA GLU A 146 0.68 11.24 6.64
C GLU A 146 1.86 10.57 5.93
N PHE A 147 1.67 9.34 5.44
CA PHE A 147 2.67 8.63 4.65
C PHE A 147 3.04 9.37 3.36
N CYS A 148 2.05 9.77 2.55
CA CYS A 148 2.29 10.52 1.30
C CYS A 148 2.97 11.86 1.57
N GLN A 149 2.58 12.56 2.64
CA GLN A 149 3.21 13.81 3.07
C GLN A 149 4.68 13.60 3.48
N LYS A 150 4.98 12.57 4.29
CA LYS A 150 6.34 12.25 4.73
C LYS A 150 7.26 11.92 3.55
N LEU A 151 6.79 11.09 2.62
CA LEU A 151 7.55 10.70 1.42
C LEU A 151 7.59 11.83 0.34
N LYS A 152 6.79 12.88 0.51
CA LYS A 152 6.63 14.01 -0.41
C LYS A 152 6.17 13.57 -1.80
N ILE A 153 5.16 12.72 -1.84
CA ILE A 153 4.52 12.22 -3.07
C ILE A 153 3.04 12.64 -3.13
N LYS A 154 2.46 12.60 -4.32
CA LYS A 154 1.04 12.88 -4.52
C LYS A 154 0.19 11.83 -3.80
N ASP A 155 -0.80 12.30 -3.06
CA ASP A 155 -1.80 11.43 -2.46
C ASP A 155 -2.89 11.10 -3.48
N PHE A 156 -2.76 9.95 -4.14
CA PHE A 156 -3.71 9.50 -5.17
C PHE A 156 -5.15 9.44 -4.66
N ASN A 157 -5.35 9.00 -3.41
CA ASN A 157 -6.67 8.92 -2.82
C ASN A 157 -7.29 10.31 -2.62
N LEU A 158 -6.48 11.33 -2.30
CA LEU A 158 -6.92 12.72 -2.24
C LEU A 158 -7.30 13.23 -3.63
N LEU A 159 -6.46 12.96 -4.64
CA LEU A 159 -6.73 13.34 -6.02
C LEU A 159 -8.05 12.74 -6.51
N LEU A 160 -8.31 11.46 -6.20
CA LEU A 160 -9.59 10.80 -6.52
C LEU A 160 -10.79 11.48 -5.86
N CYS A 161 -10.64 11.92 -4.60
CA CYS A 161 -11.69 12.62 -3.87
C CYS A 161 -12.00 14.00 -4.46
N GLN A 162 -11.03 14.62 -5.12
CA GLN A 162 -11.15 15.95 -5.72
C GLN A 162 -11.73 15.91 -7.15
N VAL A 163 -11.93 14.72 -7.74
CA VAL A 163 -12.50 14.59 -9.07
C VAL A 163 -13.94 15.12 -9.07
N PRO A 164 -14.29 16.06 -9.96
CA PRO A 164 -15.64 16.57 -10.08
C PRO A 164 -16.67 15.44 -10.28
N GLY A 165 -17.79 15.51 -9.56
CA GLY A 165 -18.88 14.55 -9.67
C GLY A 165 -18.74 13.28 -8.82
N LYS A 166 -17.60 13.04 -8.15
CA LYS A 166 -17.40 11.86 -7.28
C LYS A 166 -17.65 12.10 -5.78
N THR A 167 -18.09 13.31 -5.39
CA THR A 167 -18.30 13.70 -3.98
C THR A 167 -19.32 12.83 -3.24
N HIS A 168 -20.32 12.30 -3.94
CA HIS A 168 -21.37 11.46 -3.34
C HIS A 168 -20.91 10.07 -2.88
N PHE A 169 -19.69 9.64 -3.28
CA PHE A 169 -19.10 8.38 -2.83
C PHE A 169 -18.12 8.56 -1.67
N ILE A 170 -17.94 9.77 -1.15
CA ILE A 170 -16.98 10.07 -0.10
C ILE A 170 -17.73 10.24 1.21
N GLY A 171 -17.38 9.42 2.21
CA GLY A 171 -17.94 9.50 3.55
C GLY A 171 -17.05 10.31 4.49
N GLU A 172 -17.66 10.89 5.52
CA GLU A 172 -16.92 11.53 6.60
C GLU A 172 -16.27 10.46 7.50
N PRO A 173 -14.95 10.49 7.72
CA PRO A 173 -14.29 9.48 8.52
C PRO A 173 -14.72 9.49 9.99
N GLN A 174 -14.92 8.31 10.57
CA GLN A 174 -15.39 8.12 11.95
C GLN A 174 -14.49 8.85 12.99
N TYR A 175 -13.17 8.81 12.82
CA TYR A 175 -12.23 9.48 13.73
C TYR A 175 -12.40 11.01 13.81
N MET A 176 -13.00 11.65 12.79
CA MET A 176 -13.29 13.09 12.83
C MET A 176 -14.53 13.39 13.68
N ILE A 177 -15.52 12.51 13.63
CA ILE A 177 -16.76 12.63 14.40
C ILE A 177 -16.48 12.49 15.90
N GLU A 178 -15.66 11.51 16.27
CA GLU A 178 -15.27 11.26 17.67
C GLU A 178 -14.52 12.46 18.29
N GLN A 179 -13.69 13.14 17.50
CA GLN A 179 -12.97 14.34 17.95
C GLN A 179 -13.91 15.51 18.27
N LEU A 180 -14.99 15.67 17.49
CA LEU A 180 -16.00 16.71 17.72
C LEU A 180 -16.84 16.42 18.96
N ALA A 181 -17.17 15.15 19.22
CA ALA A 181 -17.92 14.73 20.41
C ALA A 181 -17.11 14.84 21.71
N THR A 182 -15.78 14.95 21.64
CA THR A 182 -14.89 15.07 22.81
C THR A 182 -14.54 16.54 23.11
N ASN A 183 -15.26 17.52 22.54
CA ASN A 183 -14.94 18.92 22.68
C ASN A 183 -15.20 19.40 24.13
N PRO A 184 -14.17 19.76 24.92
CA PRO A 184 -14.32 20.09 26.34
C PRO A 184 -15.05 21.42 26.61
N ASN A 185 -15.47 22.13 25.56
CA ASN A 185 -16.25 23.37 25.63
C ASN A 185 -17.76 23.14 25.47
N GLU A 186 -18.23 21.89 25.40
CA GLU A 186 -19.66 21.59 25.38
C GLU A 186 -20.26 21.86 26.77
N ILE A 187 -21.00 22.96 26.87
CA ILE A 187 -21.72 23.36 28.08
C ILE A 187 -22.99 22.50 28.16
N HIS A 188 -23.06 21.57 29.10
CA HIS A 188 -24.31 20.87 29.42
C HIS A 188 -25.32 21.88 29.96
N LEU A 189 -26.18 22.38 29.08
CA LEU A 189 -27.37 23.14 29.45
C LEU A 189 -28.52 22.15 29.61
N ASP A 190 -28.58 21.46 30.73
CA ASP A 190 -29.83 20.89 31.24
C ASP A 190 -29.67 20.58 32.73
N ASP A 191 -30.19 21.50 33.55
CA ASP A 191 -30.81 21.21 34.84
C ASP A 191 -31.65 22.43 35.24
N LYS A 192 -32.97 22.34 35.03
CA LYS A 192 -33.98 23.21 35.63
C LYS A 192 -35.17 22.40 36.10
#